data_AF-A0A127SQW0-F1
#
_entry.id   AF-A0A127SQW0-F1
#
_cell.length_a   1.000
_cell.length_b   1.000
_cell.length_c   1.000
_cell.angle_alpha   90.00
_cell.angle_beta   90.00
_cell.angle_gamma   90.00
#
_symmetry.space_group_name_H-M   'P 1'
#
loop_
_entity.id
_entity.type
_entity.pdbx_description
1 polymer ?
#
loop_
_entity_poly.entity_id
_entity_poly.type
_entity_poly.pdbx_seq_one_letter_code
_entity_poly.pdbx_strand_id
1 'polypeptide(L)'
;MTEFSIYQINVDRDTANVCFIGMESLEKIKGTKEVNAAAYDRVYDGKMDCISLENIYQKFNVDHPADYKGRSLSVSDVVEIRESDTLNPGFYFVDSIGFKSISFDKSLCKEPVEAGGGKISVLLVEPNKYPKMIEIDDTLEAMQGVVGGDIE
;
A
#
# COMPACT_ATOMS: atom_id res chain seq x y z
N MET A 1 -11.65 17.09 8.48
CA MET A 1 -10.45 16.43 7.94
C MET A 1 -10.65 14.92 8.00
N THR A 2 -10.34 14.19 6.93
CA THR A 2 -10.56 12.74 6.85
C THR A 2 -9.24 11.98 6.85
N GLU A 3 -9.04 11.11 7.83
CA GLU A 3 -7.95 10.14 7.90
C GLU A 3 -8.36 8.83 7.26
N PHE A 4 -7.57 8.35 6.30
CA PHE A 4 -7.87 7.13 5.59
C PHE A 4 -6.60 6.32 5.30
N SER A 5 -6.83 5.06 4.94
CA SER A 5 -5.78 4.13 4.51
C SER A 5 -6.27 3.36 3.29
N ILE A 6 -5.37 3.01 2.37
CA ILE A 6 -5.70 2.24 1.17
C ILE A 6 -5.03 0.88 1.26
N TYR A 7 -5.81 -0.16 0.97
CA TYR A 7 -5.38 -1.54 0.93
C TYR A 7 -5.61 -2.10 -0.48
N GLN A 8 -4.59 -2.74 -1.04
CA GLN A 8 -4.64 -3.33 -2.38
C GLN A 8 -4.23 -4.80 -2.32
N ILE A 9 -4.84 -5.62 -3.17
CA ILE A 9 -4.49 -7.04 -3.29
C ILE A 9 -3.07 -7.15 -3.86
N ASN A 10 -2.23 -7.89 -3.15
CA ASN A 10 -0.93 -8.29 -3.65
C ASN A 10 -1.10 -9.43 -4.66
N VAL A 11 -0.81 -9.16 -5.93
CA VAL A 11 -1.02 -10.12 -7.04
C VAL A 11 -0.21 -11.40 -6.87
N ASP A 12 0.98 -11.35 -6.25
CA ASP A 12 1.79 -12.54 -5.98
C ASP A 12 1.15 -13.45 -4.91
N ARG A 13 0.32 -12.89 -4.04
CA ARG A 13 -0.43 -13.61 -3.00
C ARG A 13 -1.88 -13.89 -3.36
N ASP A 14 -2.34 -13.43 -4.52
CA ASP A 14 -3.72 -13.63 -4.96
C ASP A 14 -3.95 -15.04 -5.49
N THR A 15 -3.98 -16.02 -4.58
CA THR A 15 -4.20 -17.43 -4.92
C THR A 15 -5.55 -17.71 -5.57
N ALA A 16 -6.51 -16.77 -5.46
CA ALA A 16 -7.86 -16.92 -5.98
C ALA A 16 -8.12 -16.10 -7.25
N ASN A 17 -7.12 -15.34 -7.74
CA ASN A 17 -7.25 -14.42 -8.87
C ASN A 17 -8.47 -13.48 -8.73
N VAL A 18 -8.68 -12.94 -7.53
CA VAL A 18 -9.79 -12.01 -7.21
C VAL A 18 -9.37 -10.54 -7.34
N CYS A 19 -8.15 -10.27 -7.76
CA CYS A 19 -7.70 -8.95 -8.16
C CYS A 19 -8.58 -8.39 -9.28
N PHE A 20 -9.05 -7.16 -9.13
CA PHE A 20 -9.98 -6.47 -10.04
C PHE A 20 -11.37 -7.07 -10.15
N ILE A 21 -11.74 -7.96 -9.22
CA ILE A 21 -13.05 -8.61 -9.21
C ILE A 21 -13.99 -7.92 -8.20
N GLY A 22 -15.19 -7.56 -8.65
CA GLY A 22 -16.24 -6.99 -7.79
C GLY A 22 -16.87 -8.02 -6.85
N MET A 23 -17.65 -7.56 -5.87
CA MET A 23 -18.21 -8.43 -4.82
C MET A 23 -19.09 -9.57 -5.34
N GLU A 24 -19.89 -9.31 -6.38
CA GLU A 24 -20.77 -10.33 -6.95
C GLU A 24 -19.96 -11.49 -7.55
N SER A 25 -18.89 -11.15 -8.27
CA SER A 25 -18.01 -12.15 -8.87
C SER A 25 -17.13 -12.82 -7.83
N LEU A 26 -16.72 -12.10 -6.77
CA LEU A 26 -16.04 -12.68 -5.60
C LEU A 26 -16.88 -13.79 -4.97
N GLU A 27 -18.18 -13.55 -4.76
CA GLU A 27 -19.11 -14.56 -4.24
C GLU A 27 -19.23 -15.77 -5.17
N LYS A 28 -19.28 -15.57 -6.49
CA LYS A 28 -19.34 -16.68 -7.45
C LYS A 28 -18.07 -17.54 -7.44
N ILE A 29 -16.90 -16.95 -7.23
CA ILE A 29 -15.62 -17.65 -7.24
C ILE A 29 -15.35 -18.35 -5.90
N LYS A 30 -15.58 -17.64 -4.78
CA LYS A 30 -15.25 -18.13 -3.43
C LYS A 30 -16.43 -18.74 -2.67
N GLY A 31 -17.66 -18.55 -3.14
CA GLY A 31 -18.87 -18.89 -2.41
C GLY A 31 -19.18 -17.97 -1.22
N THR A 32 -18.43 -16.88 -1.05
CA THR A 32 -18.58 -15.91 0.06
C THR A 32 -18.28 -14.48 -0.40
N LYS A 33 -18.91 -13.50 0.27
CA LYS A 33 -18.60 -12.06 0.12
C LYS A 33 -17.46 -11.60 1.03
N GLU A 34 -16.86 -12.52 1.77
CA GLU A 34 -15.77 -12.19 2.68
C GLU A 34 -14.50 -11.86 1.92
N VAL A 35 -13.98 -10.66 2.21
CA VAL A 35 -12.73 -10.17 1.65
C VAL A 35 -11.58 -10.74 2.49
N ASN A 36 -10.70 -11.50 1.84
CA ASN A 36 -9.55 -12.10 2.52
C ASN A 36 -8.47 -11.04 2.76
N ALA A 37 -8.49 -10.39 3.92
CA ALA A 37 -7.51 -9.37 4.29
C ALA A 37 -6.05 -9.83 4.23
N ALA A 38 -5.76 -11.14 4.39
CA ALA A 38 -4.39 -11.66 4.27
C ALA A 38 -3.78 -11.54 2.86
N ALA A 39 -4.61 -11.36 1.84
CA ALA A 39 -4.18 -11.11 0.46
C ALA A 39 -3.88 -9.63 0.19
N TYR A 40 -4.18 -8.74 1.13
CA TYR A 40 -4.02 -7.29 0.97
C TYR A 40 -2.76 -6.77 1.65
N ASP A 41 -2.22 -5.72 1.05
CA ASP A 41 -1.18 -4.87 1.62
C ASP A 41 -1.73 -3.47 1.83
N ARG A 42 -1.36 -2.85 2.97
CA ARG A 42 -1.63 -1.43 3.18
C ARG A 42 -0.63 -0.63 2.36
N VAL A 43 -1.09 0.03 1.30
CA VAL A 43 -0.19 0.72 0.34
C VAL A 43 -0.06 2.22 0.60
N TYR A 44 -0.93 2.77 1.43
CA TYR A 44 -0.95 4.20 1.71
C TYR A 44 -1.70 4.53 3.00
N ASP A 45 -1.22 5.55 3.70
CA ASP A 45 -1.90 6.24 4.79
C ASP A 45 -1.88 7.73 4.50
N GLY A 46 -3.03 8.39 4.64
CA GLY A 46 -3.07 9.82 4.43
C GLY A 46 -4.20 10.49 5.15
N LYS A 47 -4.18 11.82 5.04
CA LYS A 47 -5.22 12.69 5.53
C LYS A 47 -5.58 13.67 4.41
N MET A 48 -6.87 13.82 4.13
CA MET A 48 -7.35 14.80 3.16
C MET A 48 -8.72 15.33 3.58
N ASP A 49 -9.08 16.52 3.13
CA ASP A 49 -10.46 16.97 3.21
C ASP A 49 -11.26 16.38 2.05
N CYS A 50 -12.02 15.33 2.37
CA CYS A 50 -12.98 14.72 1.45
C CYS A 50 -14.36 14.62 2.11
N ILE A 51 -15.39 14.80 1.30
CA ILE A 51 -16.80 14.65 1.72
C ILE A 51 -17.39 13.30 1.31
N SER A 52 -16.73 12.60 0.39
CA SER A 52 -17.14 11.28 -0.10
C SER A 52 -15.95 10.39 -0.43
N LEU A 53 -16.18 9.07 -0.42
CA LEU A 53 -15.22 8.06 -0.88
C LEU A 53 -14.85 8.25 -2.36
N GLU A 54 -15.75 8.84 -3.16
CA GLU A 54 -15.49 9.17 -4.56
C GLU A 54 -14.39 10.24 -4.72
N ASN A 55 -14.25 11.17 -3.76
CA ASN A 55 -13.13 12.11 -3.80
C ASN A 55 -11.79 11.40 -3.64
N ILE A 56 -11.73 10.39 -2.76
CA ILE A 56 -10.56 9.53 -2.60
C ILE A 56 -10.31 8.80 -3.92
N TYR A 57 -11.33 8.13 -4.48
CA TYR A 57 -11.20 7.44 -5.77
C TYR A 57 -10.64 8.35 -6.87
N GLN A 58 -11.18 9.56 -7.02
CA GLN A 58 -10.73 10.51 -8.03
C GLN A 58 -9.28 10.95 -7.80
N LYS A 59 -8.91 11.26 -6.54
CA LYS A 59 -7.55 11.68 -6.19
C LYS A 59 -6.52 10.62 -6.59
N PHE A 60 -6.75 9.37 -6.21
CA PHE A 60 -5.84 8.24 -6.49
C PHE A 60 -5.94 7.66 -7.91
N ASN A 61 -6.70 8.29 -8.81
CA ASN A 61 -6.75 7.96 -10.24
C ASN A 61 -6.30 9.12 -11.15
N VAL A 62 -6.49 10.37 -10.73
CA VAL A 62 -6.21 11.56 -11.56
C VAL A 62 -4.94 12.27 -11.11
N ASP A 63 -4.74 12.39 -9.80
CA ASP A 63 -3.68 13.23 -9.20
C ASP A 63 -3.05 12.49 -8.01
N HIS A 64 -2.22 11.50 -8.35
CA HIS A 64 -1.56 10.65 -7.37
C HIS A 64 -0.68 11.48 -6.41
N PRO A 65 -0.78 11.27 -5.09
CA PRO A 65 0.18 11.83 -4.14
C PRO A 65 1.62 11.39 -4.48
N ALA A 66 2.61 12.25 -4.23
CA ALA A 66 4.01 11.98 -4.57
C ALA A 66 4.59 10.77 -3.81
N ASP A 67 4.07 10.51 -2.62
CA ASP A 67 4.39 9.41 -1.72
C ASP A 67 3.52 8.16 -1.95
N TYR A 68 2.55 8.22 -2.87
CA TYR A 68 1.72 7.06 -3.21
C TYR A 68 2.50 6.05 -4.05
N LYS A 69 2.76 4.87 -3.48
CA LYS A 69 3.48 3.76 -4.14
C LYS A 69 2.58 2.62 -4.63
N GLY A 70 1.28 2.69 -4.33
CA GLY A 70 0.28 1.74 -4.81
C GLY A 70 -0.06 1.94 -6.29
N ARG A 71 -0.85 1.03 -6.85
CA ARG A 71 -1.47 1.21 -8.18
C ARG A 71 -2.65 2.18 -8.08
N SER A 72 -3.12 2.73 -9.19
CA SER A 72 -4.36 3.51 -9.20
C SER A 72 -5.52 2.74 -8.56
N LEU A 73 -6.39 3.47 -7.84
CA LEU A 73 -7.49 2.87 -7.10
C LEU A 73 -8.46 2.16 -8.05
N SER A 74 -8.74 0.89 -7.80
CA SER A 74 -9.56 0.06 -8.70
C SER A 74 -10.52 -0.86 -7.94
N VAL A 75 -11.42 -1.52 -8.69
CA VAL A 75 -12.28 -2.58 -8.16
C VAL A 75 -11.40 -3.59 -7.42
N SER A 76 -11.90 -4.15 -6.31
CA SER A 76 -11.18 -5.02 -5.38
C SER A 76 -10.33 -4.32 -4.31
N ASP A 77 -10.04 -3.03 -4.45
CA ASP A 77 -9.32 -2.30 -3.41
C ASP A 77 -10.21 -2.01 -2.20
N VAL A 78 -9.60 -1.77 -1.04
CA VAL A 78 -10.31 -1.43 0.19
C VAL A 78 -9.81 -0.09 0.72
N VAL A 79 -10.74 0.81 1.04
CA VAL A 79 -10.48 2.10 1.67
C VAL A 79 -10.95 2.02 3.11
N GLU A 80 -10.05 2.24 4.06
CA GLU A 80 -10.38 2.41 5.48
C GLU A 80 -10.57 3.89 5.76
N ILE A 81 -11.68 4.26 6.38
CA ILE A 81 -11.87 5.56 7.02
C ILE A 81 -11.59 5.37 8.51
N ARG A 82 -10.50 5.97 8.99
CA ARG A 82 -10.07 5.91 10.39
C ARG A 82 -10.79 6.96 11.22
N GLU A 83 -10.80 8.19 10.72
CA GLU A 83 -11.45 9.34 11.36
C GLU A 83 -11.98 10.28 10.27
N SER A 84 -13.18 10.81 10.42
CA SER A 84 -13.75 11.79 9.51
C SER A 84 -14.94 12.51 10.16
N ASP A 85 -15.10 13.79 9.85
CA ASP A 85 -16.27 14.57 10.25
C ASP A 85 -17.50 14.29 9.37
N THR A 86 -17.29 13.77 8.15
CA THR A 86 -18.32 13.65 7.09
C THR A 86 -18.62 12.21 6.73
N LEU A 87 -17.61 11.33 6.81
CA LEU A 87 -17.71 9.91 6.48
C LEU A 87 -17.79 9.07 7.75
N ASN A 88 -18.50 7.96 7.66
CA ASN A 88 -18.51 6.99 8.75
C ASN A 88 -17.17 6.24 8.79
N PRO A 89 -16.56 6.06 9.96
CA PRO A 89 -15.40 5.18 10.10
C PRO A 89 -15.73 3.74 9.73
N GLY A 90 -14.81 3.04 9.09
CA GLY A 90 -14.99 1.66 8.65
C GLY A 90 -14.22 1.32 7.37
N PHE A 91 -14.45 0.11 6.87
CA PHE A 91 -13.79 -0.39 5.65
C PHE A 91 -14.77 -0.43 4.49
N TYR A 92 -14.32 0.05 3.35
CA TYR A 92 -15.11 0.22 2.15
C TYR A 92 -14.41 -0.45 0.96
N PHE A 93 -15.01 -1.52 0.47
CA PHE A 93 -14.59 -2.20 -0.74
C PHE A 93 -15.00 -1.40 -1.97
N VAL A 94 -14.07 -1.19 -2.89
CA VAL A 94 -14.33 -0.60 -4.21
C VAL A 94 -14.96 -1.67 -5.08
N ASP A 95 -16.25 -1.51 -5.40
CA ASP A 95 -16.97 -2.39 -6.31
C ASP A 95 -17.08 -1.73 -7.70
N SER A 96 -17.58 -2.50 -8.66
CA SER A 96 -17.89 -2.05 -10.03
C SER A 96 -18.80 -0.81 -10.06
N ILE A 97 -19.61 -0.63 -9.01
CA ILE A 97 -20.48 0.54 -8.81
C ILE A 97 -20.34 0.99 -7.37
N GLY A 98 -19.57 2.06 -7.15
CA GLY A 98 -19.41 2.71 -5.87
C GLY A 98 -18.66 1.87 -4.83
N PHE A 99 -19.05 2.03 -3.57
CA PHE A 99 -18.35 1.46 -2.42
C PHE A 99 -19.29 0.62 -1.56
N LYS A 100 -18.78 -0.48 -1.02
CA LYS A 100 -19.53 -1.35 -0.12
C LYS A 100 -18.83 -1.45 1.22
N SER A 101 -19.56 -1.17 2.30
CA SER A 101 -19.06 -1.39 3.65
C SER A 101 -18.84 -2.89 3.89
N ILE A 102 -17.67 -3.25 4.42
CA ILE A 102 -17.27 -4.63 4.67
C ILE A 102 -16.72 -4.81 6.09
N SER A 103 -16.79 -6.05 6.57
CA SER A 103 -15.97 -6.48 7.71
C SER A 103 -14.59 -6.85 7.17
N PHE A 104 -13.55 -6.17 7.64
CA PHE A 104 -12.18 -6.36 7.14
C PHE A 104 -11.21 -6.31 8.32
N ASP A 105 -10.43 -7.39 8.48
CA ASP A 105 -9.46 -7.48 9.56
C ASP A 105 -8.08 -7.04 9.07
N LYS A 106 -7.79 -5.74 9.24
CA LYS A 106 -6.50 -5.17 8.84
C LYS A 106 -5.30 -5.79 9.56
N SER A 107 -5.48 -6.48 10.68
CA SER A 107 -4.36 -7.15 11.37
C SER A 107 -3.81 -8.34 10.59
N LEU A 108 -4.61 -8.88 9.67
CA LEU A 108 -4.19 -9.95 8.75
C LEU A 108 -3.48 -9.41 7.52
N CYS A 109 -3.62 -8.11 7.21
CA CYS A 109 -2.88 -7.48 6.13
C CYS A 109 -1.39 -7.50 6.47
N LYS A 110 -0.55 -7.68 5.45
CA LYS A 110 0.86 -7.34 5.66
C LYS A 110 0.96 -5.83 5.60
N GLU A 111 1.75 -5.29 6.52
CA GLU A 111 2.25 -3.92 6.36
C GLU A 111 2.94 -3.83 5.00
N PRO A 112 2.94 -2.65 4.35
CA PRO A 112 3.69 -2.49 3.13
C PRO A 112 5.06 -3.07 3.41
N VAL A 113 5.49 -4.02 2.58
CA VAL A 113 6.92 -4.32 2.51
C VAL A 113 7.46 -2.97 2.10
N GLU A 114 8.01 -2.21 3.05
CA GLU A 114 8.73 -1.00 2.71
C GLU A 114 9.67 -1.45 1.60
N ALA A 115 9.47 -0.95 0.38
CA ALA A 115 10.44 -1.15 -0.67
C ALA A 115 11.75 -0.64 -0.04
N GLY A 116 12.63 -1.59 0.28
CA GLY A 116 13.46 -1.62 1.51
C GLY A 116 13.62 -0.30 2.22
N GLY A 117 13.06 -0.16 3.44
CA GLY A 117 12.96 1.03 4.31
C GLY A 117 14.00 2.14 4.16
N GLY A 118 14.06 2.75 2.97
CA GLY A 118 15.16 3.58 2.50
C GLY A 118 16.54 2.96 2.69
N LYS A 119 16.72 1.63 2.73
CA LYS A 119 17.99 0.99 3.09
C LYS A 119 18.44 -0.08 2.12
N ILE A 120 19.72 -0.06 1.79
CA ILE A 120 20.40 -1.02 0.94
C ILE A 120 21.48 -1.79 1.72
N SER A 121 21.61 -3.09 1.44
CA SER A 121 22.70 -3.92 1.96
C SER A 121 23.91 -3.82 1.03
N VAL A 122 25.02 -3.27 1.51
CA VAL A 122 26.24 -3.03 0.76
C VAL A 122 27.39 -3.87 1.30
N LEU A 123 28.19 -4.45 0.41
CA LEU A 123 29.46 -5.09 0.76
C LEU A 123 30.57 -4.04 0.74
N LEU A 124 30.96 -3.53 1.92
CA LEU A 124 32.07 -2.60 2.06
C LEU A 124 33.41 -3.35 1.98
N VAL A 125 34.23 -2.97 0.99
CA VAL A 125 35.58 -3.51 0.79
C VAL A 125 36.60 -2.40 1.00
N GLU A 126 37.38 -2.51 2.07
CA GLU A 126 38.47 -1.58 2.37
C GLU A 126 39.83 -2.27 2.13
N PRO A 127 40.84 -1.57 1.60
CA PRO A 127 42.19 -2.13 1.44
C PRO A 127 42.75 -2.69 2.75
N ASN A 128 43.30 -3.89 2.70
CA ASN A 128 43.88 -4.60 3.86
C ASN A 128 42.88 -4.92 5.00
N LYS A 129 41.58 -4.88 4.74
CA LYS A 129 40.54 -5.33 5.68
C LYS A 129 39.65 -6.38 5.03
N TYR A 130 39.03 -7.23 5.85
CA TYR A 130 38.04 -8.17 5.37
C TYR A 130 36.76 -7.44 4.94
N PRO A 131 36.13 -7.84 3.82
CA PRO A 131 34.84 -7.31 3.40
C PRO A 131 33.78 -7.44 4.49
N LYS A 132 32.92 -6.44 4.62
CA LYS A 132 31.83 -6.43 5.61
C LYS A 132 30.51 -6.08 4.94
N MET A 133 29.47 -6.83 5.25
CA MET A 133 28.10 -6.44 4.90
C MET A 133 27.63 -5.36 5.87
N ILE A 134 27.16 -4.25 5.34
CA ILE A 134 26.60 -3.13 6.10
C ILE A 134 25.26 -2.72 5.49
N GLU A 135 24.38 -2.17 6.30
CA GLU A 135 23.13 -1.54 5.84
C GLU A 135 23.30 -0.03 5.86
N ILE A 136 22.96 0.63 4.75
CA ILE A 136 23.08 2.07 4.58
C ILE A 136 21.80 2.61 3.95
N ASP A 137 21.50 3.89 4.15
CA ASP A 137 20.35 4.49 3.51
C ASP A 137 20.54 4.54 1.96
N ASP A 138 19.45 4.52 1.20
CA ASP A 138 19.42 4.49 -0.27
C ASP A 138 19.63 5.88 -0.91
N THR A 139 19.97 6.87 -0.09
CA THR A 139 20.30 8.23 -0.54
C THR A 139 21.75 8.32 -1.03
N LEU A 140 21.98 9.19 -2.00
CA LEU A 140 23.31 9.42 -2.57
C LEU A 140 24.30 9.89 -1.48
N GLU A 141 23.85 10.74 -0.56
CA GLU A 141 24.65 11.26 0.55
C GLU A 141 25.10 10.15 1.50
N ALA A 142 24.23 9.17 1.79
CA ALA A 142 24.58 8.03 2.63
C ALA A 142 25.61 7.12 1.96
N MET A 143 25.47 6.89 0.65
CA MET A 143 26.44 6.12 -0.12
C MET A 143 27.81 6.82 -0.16
N GLN A 144 27.83 8.13 -0.46
CA GLN A 144 29.05 8.94 -0.49
C GLN A 144 29.77 8.99 0.86
N GLY A 145 29.01 9.11 1.96
CA GLY A 145 29.57 9.11 3.31
C GLY A 145 30.29 7.80 3.68
N VAL A 146 29.80 6.67 3.16
CA VAL A 146 30.37 5.33 3.42
C VAL A 146 31.64 5.08 2.63
N VAL A 147 31.69 5.51 1.36
CA VAL A 147 32.87 5.35 0.51
C VAL A 147 33.91 6.47 0.69
N GLY A 148 33.54 7.55 1.38
CA GLY A 148 34.42 8.68 1.69
C GLY A 148 34.80 9.51 0.45
N GLY A 149 33.93 9.54 -0.57
CA GLY A 149 34.18 10.21 -1.84
C GLY A 149 32.91 10.41 -2.65
N ASP A 150 33.04 11.08 -3.79
CA ASP A 150 31.93 11.35 -4.69
C ASP A 150 31.63 10.14 -5.57
N ILE A 151 30.36 9.79 -5.66
CA ILE A 151 29.84 8.74 -6.54
C ILE A 151 29.16 9.45 -7.72
N GLU A 152 29.61 9.20 -8.94
CA GLU A 152 29.04 9.73 -10.20
C GLU A 152 28.09 8.75 -10.89
#